data_AF-A0A7I9W9W9-F1
#
_entry.id   AF-A0A7I9W9W9-F1
#
_cell.length_a   1.000
_cell.length_b   1.000
_cell.length_c   1.000
_cell.angle_alpha   90.00
_cell.angle_beta   90.00
_cell.angle_gamma   90.00
#
_symmetry.space_group_name_H-M   'P 1'
#
loop_
_entity.id
_entity.type
_entity.pdbx_description
1 polymer ?
#
loop_
_entity_poly.entity_id
_entity_poly.type
_entity_poly.pdbx_seq_one_letter_code
_entity_poly.pdbx_strand_id
1 'polypeptide(L)'
;MHVNANCVAAENRCFFDTTANLLTPDGPIGFPGDTWARQTITLRSSSRDTWQEASYSAPAGNPRETKGANHENVLSKMYRALNNVEISITYFGGGPIERFKADGDSVPTDWTYGRPDTKSNFYACSQIQVVYGGVNLTTPTACAQTTFS
;
A
#
# COMPACT_ATOMS: atom_id res chain seq x y z
N MET A 1 0.60 3.81 -11.33
CA MET A 1 0.26 3.16 -10.05
C MET A 1 0.11 1.68 -10.31
N HIS A 2 0.94 0.87 -9.69
CA HIS A 2 0.90 -0.59 -9.77
C HIS A 2 0.70 -1.14 -8.36
N VAL A 3 -0.13 -2.16 -8.23
CA VAL A 3 -0.43 -2.82 -6.96
C VAL A 3 -0.45 -4.32 -7.21
N ASN A 4 0.23 -5.07 -6.37
CA ASN A 4 0.18 -6.52 -6.35
C ASN A 4 -0.28 -7.02 -4.98
N ALA A 5 -0.87 -8.21 -4.95
CA ALA A 5 -1.25 -8.89 -3.72
C ALA A 5 -1.11 -10.41 -3.88
N ASN A 6 -0.65 -11.09 -2.83
CA ASN A 6 -0.51 -12.54 -2.80
C ASN A 6 -0.84 -13.08 -1.40
N CYS A 7 -1.73 -14.06 -1.29
CA CYS A 7 -2.08 -14.68 0.00
C CYS A 7 -1.57 -16.12 0.05
N VAL A 8 -0.76 -16.43 1.06
CA VAL A 8 -0.09 -17.72 1.22
C VAL A 8 -0.79 -18.51 2.32
N ALA A 9 -1.42 -19.64 1.95
CA ALA A 9 -2.19 -20.46 2.90
C ALA A 9 -1.35 -21.00 4.06
N ALA A 10 -0.11 -21.44 3.77
CA ALA A 10 0.81 -21.97 4.77
C ALA A 10 1.20 -20.94 5.85
N GLU A 11 1.14 -19.64 5.51
CA GLU A 11 1.54 -18.55 6.41
C GLU A 11 0.34 -17.82 7.04
N ASN A 12 -0.89 -18.11 6.58
CA ASN A 12 -2.10 -17.37 6.92
C ASN A 12 -1.94 -15.85 6.75
N ARG A 13 -1.17 -15.44 5.73
CA ARG A 13 -0.79 -14.04 5.50
C ARG A 13 -0.97 -13.65 4.05
N CYS A 14 -1.36 -12.40 3.84
CA CYS A 14 -1.41 -11.75 2.55
C CYS A 14 -0.34 -10.68 2.47
N PHE A 15 0.47 -10.72 1.42
CA PHE A 15 1.48 -9.74 1.10
C PHE A 15 0.95 -8.78 0.04
N PHE A 16 1.40 -7.54 0.08
CA PHE A 16 1.12 -6.56 -0.96
C PHE A 16 2.36 -5.72 -1.24
N ASP A 17 2.45 -5.22 -2.46
CA ASP A 17 3.38 -4.17 -2.83
C ASP A 17 2.70 -3.18 -3.75
N THR A 18 3.21 -1.95 -3.70
CA THR A 18 2.72 -0.84 -4.50
C THR A 18 3.90 -0.10 -5.09
N THR A 19 3.76 0.39 -6.31
CA THR A 19 4.77 1.22 -6.98
C THR A 19 4.09 2.37 -7.72
N ALA A 20 4.61 3.58 -7.55
CA ALA A 20 4.24 4.73 -8.37
C ALA A 20 5.44 5.24 -9.19
N ASN A 21 5.17 5.62 -10.43
CA ASN A 21 6.15 6.11 -11.40
C ASN A 21 5.46 6.98 -12.44
N LEU A 22 6.23 7.84 -13.11
CA LEU A 22 5.82 8.48 -14.35
C LEU A 22 6.08 7.52 -15.51
N LEU A 23 5.28 7.63 -16.58
CA LEU A 23 5.51 6.94 -17.83
C LEU A 23 5.93 7.97 -18.88
N THR A 24 7.13 7.83 -19.44
CA THR A 24 7.64 8.63 -20.55
C THR A 24 7.74 7.78 -21.81
N PRO A 25 8.02 8.37 -22.99
CA PRO A 25 8.27 7.60 -24.21
C PRO A 25 9.40 6.57 -24.09
N ASP A 26 10.40 6.82 -23.23
CA ASP A 26 11.56 5.94 -23.04
C ASP A 26 11.35 4.89 -21.93
N GLY A 27 10.22 4.96 -21.21
CA GLY A 27 9.84 4.01 -20.17
C GLY A 27 9.45 4.63 -18.83
N PRO A 28 9.30 3.79 -17.79
CA PRO A 28 8.95 4.27 -16.45
C PRO A 28 10.13 4.98 -15.79
N ILE A 29 9.87 6.14 -15.19
CA ILE A 29 10.85 6.89 -14.39
C ILE A 29 10.27 7.28 -13.03
N GLY A 30 11.13 7.69 -12.10
CA GLY A 30 10.71 8.27 -10.83
C GLY A 30 10.11 9.67 -10.97
N PHE A 31 10.09 10.44 -9.88
CA PHE A 31 9.51 11.78 -9.89
C PHE A 31 10.57 12.89 -9.70
N PRO A 32 10.34 14.09 -10.26
CA PRO A 32 11.26 15.23 -10.16
C PRO A 32 11.52 15.69 -8.71
N GLY A 33 12.67 16.31 -8.45
CA GLY A 33 13.14 16.63 -7.09
C GLY A 33 12.20 17.50 -6.24
N ASP A 34 11.40 18.36 -6.87
CA ASP A 34 10.41 19.24 -6.23
C ASP A 34 9.06 18.56 -5.96
N THR A 35 8.98 17.24 -6.12
CA THR A 35 7.73 16.48 -5.92
C THR A 35 7.25 16.53 -4.48
N TRP A 36 5.97 16.84 -4.32
CA TRP A 36 5.16 16.42 -3.19
C TRP A 36 4.19 15.35 -3.66
N ALA A 37 4.03 14.27 -2.91
CA ALA A 37 3.02 13.27 -3.26
C ALA A 37 2.35 12.70 -2.02
N ARG A 38 1.08 12.31 -2.15
CA ARG A 38 0.33 11.59 -1.13
C ARG A 38 -0.30 10.35 -1.73
N GLN A 39 0.13 9.19 -1.25
CA GLN A 39 -0.42 7.89 -1.58
C GLN A 39 -1.33 7.42 -0.45
N THR A 40 -2.45 6.80 -0.83
CA THR A 40 -3.30 6.05 0.07
C THR A 40 -3.33 4.60 -0.39
N ILE A 41 -3.08 3.66 0.53
CA ILE A 41 -3.22 2.22 0.33
C ILE A 41 -4.36 1.75 1.23
N THR A 42 -5.30 0.99 0.69
CA THR A 42 -6.40 0.39 1.45
C THR A 42 -6.32 -1.12 1.35
N LEU A 43 -6.25 -1.78 2.50
CA LEU A 43 -6.31 -3.22 2.64
C LEU A 43 -7.69 -3.61 3.18
N ARG A 44 -8.37 -4.54 2.54
CA ARG A 44 -9.70 -5.01 2.97
C ARG A 44 -9.99 -6.42 2.51
N SER A 45 -11.02 -7.01 3.11
CA SER A 45 -11.60 -8.28 2.71
C SER A 45 -12.89 -8.07 1.88
N SER A 46 -13.38 -9.12 1.21
CA SER A 46 -14.76 -9.17 0.73
C SER A 46 -15.78 -9.35 1.86
N SER A 47 -15.36 -9.88 3.00
CA SER A 47 -16.19 -9.97 4.21
C SER A 47 -16.02 -8.72 5.08
N ARG A 48 -17.13 -8.24 5.65
CA ARG A 48 -17.14 -7.09 6.57
C ARG A 48 -16.72 -7.46 7.99
N ASP A 49 -16.68 -8.75 8.30
CA ASP A 49 -16.30 -9.28 9.61
C ASP A 49 -14.82 -9.68 9.65
N THR A 50 -14.01 -9.27 8.67
CA THR A 50 -12.58 -9.58 8.63
C THR A 50 -11.74 -8.39 9.07
N TRP A 51 -11.12 -8.50 10.25
CA TRP A 51 -10.07 -7.60 10.71
C TRP A 51 -8.79 -7.77 9.89
N GLN A 52 -8.11 -6.66 9.60
CA GLN A 52 -6.83 -6.66 8.89
C GLN A 52 -5.72 -6.28 9.87
N GLU A 53 -4.97 -7.27 10.36
CA GLU A 53 -3.76 -6.99 11.15
C GLU A 53 -2.59 -6.75 10.21
N ALA A 54 -2.18 -5.50 10.01
CA ALA A 54 -1.25 -5.12 8.95
C ALA A 54 0.09 -4.56 9.45
N SER A 55 1.13 -4.78 8.66
CA SER A 55 2.45 -4.11 8.77
C SER A 55 2.91 -3.66 7.39
N TYR A 56 3.72 -2.61 7.30
CA TYR A 56 4.20 -2.09 6.02
C TYR A 56 5.56 -1.41 6.13
N SER A 57 6.24 -1.26 4.99
CA SER A 57 7.46 -0.50 4.81
C SER A 57 7.22 0.61 3.79
N ALA A 58 7.67 1.83 4.08
CA ALA A 58 7.55 2.98 3.20
C ALA A 58 8.71 3.97 3.43
N PRO A 59 9.64 4.14 2.46
CA PRO A 59 9.81 3.35 1.24
C PRO A 59 10.07 1.87 1.54
N ALA A 60 9.75 1.00 0.58
CA ALA A 60 10.04 -0.43 0.65
C ALA A 60 11.50 -0.73 1.03
N GLY A 61 11.71 -1.76 1.86
CA GLY A 61 13.03 -2.13 2.40
C GLY A 61 13.44 -1.44 3.72
N ASN A 62 12.70 -0.42 4.16
CA ASN A 62 12.81 0.10 5.53
C ASN A 62 12.18 -0.87 6.56
N PRO A 63 12.47 -0.71 7.87
CA PRO A 63 11.81 -1.48 8.91
C PRO A 63 10.28 -1.44 8.81
N ARG A 64 9.62 -2.55 9.18
CA ARG A 64 8.17 -2.66 9.13
C ARG A 64 7.51 -1.87 10.27
N GLU A 65 6.49 -1.12 9.91
CA GLU A 65 5.73 -0.22 10.77
C GLU A 65 4.29 -0.69 10.94
N THR A 66 3.72 -0.44 12.11
CA THR A 66 2.31 -0.78 12.44
C THR A 66 1.45 0.44 12.75
N LYS A 67 2.09 1.62 12.90
CA LYS A 67 1.44 2.89 13.25
C LYS A 67 1.79 4.00 12.27
N GLY A 68 3.08 4.20 12.00
CA GLY A 68 3.58 5.31 11.21
C GLY A 68 5.03 5.61 11.53
N ALA A 69 5.77 6.07 10.55
CA ALA A 69 7.16 6.48 10.68
C ALA A 69 7.51 7.55 9.65
N ASN A 70 8.66 8.18 9.84
CA ASN A 70 9.26 9.03 8.84
C ASN A 70 10.64 8.45 8.49
N HIS A 71 10.73 7.85 7.30
CA HIS A 71 11.96 7.33 6.74
C HIS A 71 12.34 8.16 5.52
N GLU A 72 13.53 8.76 5.50
CA GLU A 72 14.04 9.48 4.33
C GLU A 72 13.11 10.59 3.79
N ASN A 73 12.42 11.33 4.68
CA ASN A 73 11.39 12.31 4.31
C ASN A 73 10.17 11.70 3.58
N VAL A 74 9.84 10.46 3.91
CA VAL A 74 8.60 9.79 3.54
C VAL A 74 7.84 9.53 4.83
N LEU A 75 6.86 10.40 5.09
CA LEU A 75 6.02 10.34 6.27
C LEU A 75 4.85 9.41 6.03
N SER A 76 4.74 8.36 6.83
CA SER A 76 3.66 7.38 6.72
C SER A 76 2.85 7.28 8.01
N LYS A 77 1.59 6.91 7.86
CA LYS A 77 0.68 6.64 8.98
C LYS A 77 -0.37 5.61 8.57
N MET A 78 -0.65 4.67 9.46
CA MET A 78 -1.70 3.68 9.31
C MET A 78 -2.90 4.03 10.19
N TYR A 79 -4.08 3.91 9.61
CA TYR A 79 -5.38 4.00 10.25
C TYR A 79 -6.05 2.63 10.17
N ARG A 80 -6.68 2.20 11.26
CA ARG A 80 -7.35 0.92 11.33
C ARG A 80 -8.83 1.13 11.64
N ALA A 81 -9.67 0.40 10.95
CA ALA A 81 -11.09 0.25 11.25
C ALA A 81 -11.43 -1.24 11.25
N LEU A 82 -12.66 -1.57 11.66
CA LEU A 82 -13.06 -2.97 11.89
C LEU A 82 -12.88 -3.87 10.66
N ASN A 83 -13.06 -3.33 9.45
CA ASN A 83 -13.10 -4.09 8.21
C ASN A 83 -12.04 -3.69 7.18
N ASN A 84 -11.22 -2.68 7.47
CA ASN A 84 -10.16 -2.23 6.58
C ASN A 84 -9.02 -1.51 7.32
N VAL A 85 -7.87 -1.49 6.66
CA VAL A 85 -6.71 -0.68 7.02
C VAL A 85 -6.48 0.34 5.92
N GLU A 86 -6.19 1.57 6.30
CA GLU A 86 -5.74 2.63 5.39
C GLU A 86 -4.32 3.06 5.77
N ILE A 87 -3.39 3.00 4.83
CA ILE A 87 -2.02 3.48 4.98
C ILE A 87 -1.87 4.74 4.13
N SER A 88 -1.61 5.87 4.77
CA SER A 88 -1.33 7.14 4.12
C SER A 88 0.16 7.38 4.12
N ILE A 89 0.76 7.56 2.93
CA ILE A 89 2.19 7.84 2.75
C ILE A 89 2.33 9.19 2.06
N THR A 90 3.12 10.09 2.63
CA THR A 90 3.41 11.42 2.09
C THR A 90 4.89 11.51 1.77
N TYR A 91 5.21 11.76 0.51
CA TYR A 91 6.57 11.90 0.00
C TYR A 91 6.91 13.37 -0.08
N PHE A 92 7.98 13.78 0.61
CA PHE A 92 8.57 15.11 0.48
C PHE A 92 9.84 14.99 -0.34
N GLY A 93 9.80 15.45 -1.59
CA GLY A 93 10.88 15.35 -2.56
C GLY A 93 10.73 14.18 -3.54
N GLY A 94 11.30 14.38 -4.73
CA GLY A 94 11.40 13.38 -5.78
C GLY A 94 12.42 12.28 -5.53
N GLY A 95 12.71 11.51 -6.57
CA GLY A 95 13.69 10.44 -6.52
C GLY A 95 13.40 9.34 -7.53
N PRO A 96 14.23 8.26 -7.52
CA PRO A 96 14.02 7.10 -8.35
C PRO A 96 12.72 6.35 -7.95
N ILE A 97 12.27 5.41 -8.78
CA ILE A 97 11.02 4.67 -8.58
C ILE A 97 10.99 3.96 -7.22
N GLU A 98 12.15 3.49 -6.75
CA GLU A 98 12.34 2.79 -5.48
C GLU A 98 11.83 3.58 -4.29
N ARG A 99 11.97 4.91 -4.32
CA ARG A 99 11.46 5.80 -3.27
C ARG A 99 9.94 5.74 -3.15
N PHE A 100 9.26 5.45 -4.25
CA PHE A 100 7.79 5.41 -4.38
C PHE A 100 7.26 3.97 -4.39
N LYS A 101 8.03 3.04 -3.82
CA LYS A 101 7.59 1.68 -3.52
C LYS A 101 7.18 1.59 -2.05
N ALA A 102 6.11 0.87 -1.79
CA ALA A 102 5.74 0.47 -0.43
C ALA A 102 5.30 -0.99 -0.46
N ASP A 103 5.78 -1.77 0.49
CA ASP A 103 5.46 -3.19 0.62
C ASP A 103 4.91 -3.47 2.01
N GLY A 104 4.17 -4.55 2.14
CA GLY A 104 3.51 -4.84 3.39
C GLY A 104 2.93 -6.23 3.45
N ASP A 105 2.31 -6.50 4.58
CA ASP A 105 1.56 -7.71 4.79
C ASP A 105 0.35 -7.47 5.70
N SER A 106 -0.60 -8.38 5.64
CA SER A 106 -1.76 -8.42 6.51
C SER A 106 -2.11 -9.85 6.89
N VAL A 107 -2.59 -10.04 8.11
CA VAL A 107 -3.22 -11.27 8.59
C VAL A 107 -4.72 -11.03 8.67
N PRO A 108 -5.50 -11.45 7.65
CA PRO A 108 -6.96 -11.36 7.68
C PRO A 108 -7.50 -12.28 8.78
N THR A 109 -8.23 -11.71 9.74
CA THR A 109 -8.76 -12.43 10.90
C THR A 109 -10.28 -12.29 10.94
N ASP A 110 -10.99 -13.41 10.99
CA ASP A 110 -12.43 -13.44 11.25
C ASP A 110 -12.71 -12.90 12.66
N TRP A 111 -13.41 -11.78 12.75
CA TRP A 111 -13.72 -11.09 13.99
C TRP A 111 -14.63 -11.92 14.92
N THR A 112 -15.49 -12.77 14.36
CA THR A 112 -16.45 -13.57 15.13
C THR A 112 -15.76 -14.70 15.88
N TYR A 113 -14.77 -15.34 15.25
CA TYR A 113 -14.13 -16.54 15.78
C TYR A 113 -12.65 -16.37 16.16
N GLY A 114 -12.03 -15.23 15.82
CA GLY A 114 -10.62 -14.94 16.09
C GLY A 114 -9.63 -15.82 15.32
N ARG A 115 -10.07 -16.48 14.25
CA ARG A 115 -9.24 -17.37 13.41
C ARG A 115 -8.89 -16.68 12.09
N PRO A 116 -7.80 -17.09 11.40
CA PRO A 116 -7.51 -16.58 10.07
C PRO A 116 -8.68 -16.78 9.11
N ASP A 117 -9.04 -15.73 8.38
CA ASP A 117 -10.03 -15.79 7.31
C ASP A 117 -9.34 -16.11 5.99
N THR A 118 -9.32 -17.40 5.64
CA THR A 118 -8.70 -17.88 4.39
C THR A 118 -9.68 -18.03 3.23
N LYS A 119 -10.98 -17.74 3.46
CA LYS A 119 -12.04 -17.99 2.48
C LYS A 119 -12.45 -16.72 1.74
N SER A 120 -12.34 -15.57 2.39
CA SER A 120 -12.66 -14.28 1.77
C SER A 120 -11.55 -13.80 0.84
N ASN A 121 -11.93 -13.04 -0.18
CA ASN A 121 -10.98 -12.39 -1.08
C ASN A 121 -10.27 -11.25 -0.33
N PHE A 122 -8.95 -11.15 -0.52
CA PHE A 122 -8.15 -10.02 -0.05
C PHE A 122 -8.01 -8.99 -1.17
N TYR A 123 -8.11 -7.71 -0.82
CA TYR A 123 -7.92 -6.59 -1.72
C TYR A 123 -6.86 -5.65 -1.17
N ALA A 124 -5.86 -5.36 -2.00
CA ALA A 124 -4.95 -4.23 -1.81
C ALA A 124 -5.24 -3.22 -2.91
N CYS A 125 -5.67 -2.02 -2.54
CA CYS A 125 -5.94 -0.93 -3.47
C CYS A 125 -5.04 0.25 -3.15
N SER A 126 -4.61 0.99 -4.16
CA SER A 126 -3.86 2.22 -3.94
C SER A 126 -4.12 3.28 -5.01
N GLN A 127 -4.02 4.53 -4.58
CA GLN A 127 -4.02 5.70 -5.43
C GLN A 127 -2.99 6.70 -4.90
N ILE A 128 -2.49 7.56 -5.78
CA ILE A 128 -1.52 8.59 -5.42
C ILE A 128 -1.88 9.91 -6.11
N GLN A 129 -1.84 10.99 -5.33
CA GLN A 129 -1.77 12.35 -5.84
C GLN A 129 -0.31 12.80 -5.86
N VAL A 130 0.12 13.41 -6.96
CA VAL A 130 1.49 13.89 -7.16
C VAL A 130 1.46 15.32 -7.67
N VAL A 131 2.24 16.20 -7.05
CA VAL A 131 2.41 17.60 -7.42
C VAL A 131 3.90 17.89 -7.62
N TYR A 132 4.29 18.42 -8.78
CA TYR A 132 5.65 18.86 -9.10
C TYR A 132 5.60 19.85 -10.27
N GLY A 133 6.49 20.83 -10.35
CA GLY A 133 6.66 21.69 -11.54
C GLY A 133 5.38 22.35 -12.08
N GLY A 134 4.40 22.66 -11.21
CA GLY A 134 3.08 23.18 -11.62
C GLY A 134 2.08 22.14 -12.14
N VAL A 135 2.46 20.86 -12.16
CA VAL A 135 1.61 19.71 -12.49
C VAL A 135 0.95 19.18 -11.23
N ASN A 136 -0.33 18.79 -11.32
CA ASN A 136 -1.07 18.09 -10.27
C ASN A 136 -1.80 16.89 -10.89
N LEU A 137 -1.31 15.68 -10.61
CA LEU A 137 -1.83 14.42 -11.13
C LEU A 137 -2.45 13.61 -9.99
N THR A 138 -3.54 12.92 -10.27
CA THR A 138 -4.06 11.87 -9.38
C THR A 138 -4.31 10.63 -10.20
N THR A 139 -3.79 9.49 -9.76
CA THR A 139 -4.04 8.23 -10.44
C THR A 139 -5.45 7.73 -10.14
N PRO A 140 -6.12 7.04 -11.08
CA PRO A 140 -7.22 6.16 -10.71
C PRO A 140 -6.77 5.17 -9.63
N THR A 141 -7.73 4.64 -8.86
CA THR A 141 -7.42 3.58 -7.91
C THR A 141 -7.02 2.30 -8.65
N ALA A 142 -5.81 1.83 -8.41
CA ALA A 142 -5.34 0.51 -8.85
C ALA A 142 -5.60 -0.51 -7.73
N CYS A 143 -6.13 -1.68 -8.06
CA CYS A 143 -6.42 -2.71 -7.07
C CYS A 143 -5.91 -4.08 -7.53
N ALA A 144 -5.27 -4.80 -6.60
CA ALA A 144 -5.04 -6.23 -6.71
C ALA A 144 -6.06 -6.97 -5.84
N GLN A 145 -6.57 -8.08 -6.36
CA GLN A 145 -7.46 -9.00 -5.65
C GLN A 145 -6.86 -10.40 -5.71
N THR A 146 -6.89 -11.10 -4.59
CA THR A 146 -6.40 -12.49 -4.52
C THR A 146 -7.17 -13.28 -3.46
N THR A 147 -6.93 -14.58 -3.42
CA THR A 147 -7.44 -15.53 -2.43
C THR A 147 -6.28 -16.34 -1.88
N PHE A 148 -6.48 -17.03 -0.76
CA PHE A 148 -5.47 -17.95 -0.26
C PHE A 148 -5.32 -19.15 -1.19
N SER A 149 -4.07 -19.44 -1.54
CA SER A 149 -3.64 -20.63 -2.28
C SER A 149 -2.34 -21.19 -1.74
#